data_AF-A0A0S3R7Z7-F1
#
_entry.id   AF-A0A0S3R7Z7-F1
#
_cell.length_a   1.000
_cell.length_b   1.000
_cell.length_c   1.000
_cell.angle_alpha   90.00
_cell.angle_beta   90.00
_cell.angle_gamma   90.00
#
_symmetry.space_group_name_H-M   'P 1'
#
loop_
_entity.id
_entity.type
_entity.pdbx_description
1 polymer ?
#
loop_
_entity_poly.entity_id
_entity_poly.type
_entity_poly.pdbx_seq_one_letter_code
_entity_poly.pdbx_strand_id
1 'polypeptide(L)' 'MIQNVSTVKEAWDILTRSHAGGDKMKKVKLQTLRYQYELLQMEETDKVSEYFNKVLTITNQMKGCGDSITVDDY' A
#
# COMPACT_ATOMS: atom_id res chain seq x y z
N MET A 1 -2.83 7.40 22.36
CA MET A 1 -3.17 8.19 23.56
C MET A 1 -3.23 9.66 23.18
N ILE A 2 -4.45 10.18 23.01
CA ILE A 2 -4.76 11.60 22.76
C ILE A 2 -5.01 12.25 24.12
N GLN A 3 -4.02 12.24 25.03
CA GLN A 3 -4.22 12.76 26.39
C GLN A 3 -3.29 13.90 26.79
N ASN A 4 -2.33 14.30 25.94
CA ASN A 4 -1.44 15.45 26.20
C ASN A 4 -1.44 16.43 25.03
N VAL A 5 -2.62 16.95 24.67
CA VAL A 5 -2.75 17.94 23.60
C VAL A 5 -3.51 19.14 24.15
N SER A 6 -2.80 20.24 24.39
CA SER A 6 -3.31 21.40 25.11
C SER A 6 -4.04 22.37 24.18
N THR A 7 -3.90 22.20 22.87
CA THR A 7 -4.53 23.06 21.86
C THR A 7 -5.08 22.27 20.67
N VAL A 8 -6.16 22.77 20.07
CA VAL A 8 -6.75 22.22 18.82
C VAL A 8 -5.70 22.16 17.70
N LYS A 9 -4.75 23.10 17.67
CA LYS A 9 -3.65 23.15 16.70
C LYS A 9 -2.73 21.93 16.79
N GLU A 10 -2.31 21.58 18.00
CA GLU A 10 -1.46 20.40 18.22
C GLU A 10 -2.20 19.09 17.85
N ALA A 11 -3.51 19.01 18.10
CA ALA A 11 -4.31 17.86 17.70
C ALA A 11 -4.38 17.73 16.17
N TRP A 12 -4.56 18.86 15.47
CA TRP A 12 -4.56 18.94 14.02
C TRP A 12 -3.20 18.58 13.41
N ASP A 13 -2.10 19.03 14.00
CA ASP A 13 -0.74 18.73 13.55
C ASP A 13 -0.41 17.23 13.70
N ILE A 14 -0.84 16.59 14.80
CA ILE A 14 -0.69 15.13 15.01
C ILE A 14 -1.51 14.35 13.99
N LEU A 15 -2.76 14.76 13.75
CA LEU A 15 -3.64 14.12 12.76
C LEU A 15 -3.03 14.21 11.36
N THR A 16 -2.57 15.40 10.96
CA THR A 16 -1.96 15.65 9.66
C THR A 16 -0.67 14.85 9.49
N ARG A 17 0.18 14.81 10.52
CA ARG A 17 1.43 14.02 10.52
C ARG A 17 1.14 12.53 10.43
N SER A 18 0.13 12.03 11.16
CA SER A 18 -0.29 10.64 11.12
C SER A 18 -0.83 10.25 9.74
N HIS A 19 -1.65 11.11 9.13
CA HIS A 19 -2.18 10.92 7.79
C HIS A 19 -1.06 10.89 6.74
N ALA A 20 -0.17 11.89 6.75
CA ALA A 20 0.98 11.95 5.86
C ALA A 20 1.95 10.78 6.06
N GLY A 21 2.10 10.29 7.30
CA GLY A 21 2.84 9.07 7.61
C GLY A 21 2.20 7.82 7.00
N GLY A 22 0.87 7.71 7.07
CA GLY A 22 0.08 6.67 6.43
C GLY A 22 0.26 6.67 4.90
N ASP A 23 0.21 7.83 4.26
CA ASP A 23 0.38 7.96 2.81
C ASP A 23 1.81 7.61 2.36
N LYS A 24 2.83 8.05 3.11
CA LYS A 24 4.22 7.65 2.87
C LYS A 24 4.41 6.14 3.00
N MET A 25 3.81 5.53 4.02
CA MET A 25 3.88 4.08 4.23
C MET A 25 3.19 3.29 3.12
N LYS A 26 2.04 3.76 2.62
CA LYS A 26 1.37 3.20 1.44
C LYS A 26 2.26 3.25 0.19
N LYS A 27 2.92 4.39 -0.06
CA LYS A 27 3.85 4.55 -1.20
C LYS A 27 5.04 3.61 -1.13
N VAL A 28 5.71 3.51 0.03
CA VAL A 28 6.83 2.59 0.23
C VAL A 28 6.38 1.14 0.02
N LYS A 29 5.24 0.75 0.61
CA LYS A 29 4.68 -0.58 0.44
C LYS A 29 4.34 -0.90 -1.02
N LEU A 30 3.78 0.05 -1.76
CA LEU A 30 3.49 -0.10 -3.19
C LEU A 30 4.77 -0.30 -4.01
N GLN A 31 5.82 0.47 -3.73
CA GLN A 31 7.12 0.28 -4.41
C GLN A 31 7.72 -1.10 -4.12
N THR A 32 7.65 -1.57 -2.87
CA THR A 32 8.08 -2.93 -2.52
C THR A 32 7.30 -4.00 -3.27
N LEU A 33 5.99 -3.86 -3.39
CA LEU A 33 5.16 -4.81 -4.15
C LEU A 33 5.48 -4.79 -5.65
N ARG A 34 5.76 -3.62 -6.24
CA ARG A 34 6.18 -3.51 -7.65
C ARG A 34 7.48 -4.25 -7.90
N TYR A 35 8.46 -4.04 -7.02
CA TYR A 35 9.72 -4.77 -7.07
C TYR A 35 9.52 -6.29 -6.95
N GLN A 36 8.67 -6.75 -6.02
CA GLN A 36 8.35 -8.18 -5.88
C GLN A 36 7.66 -8.75 -7.12
N TYR A 37 6.78 -7.98 -7.77
CA TYR A 37 6.12 -8.38 -9.01
C TYR A 37 7.11 -8.49 -10.17
N GLU A 38 8.02 -7.53 -10.32
CA GLU A 38 9.06 -7.53 -11.37
C GLU A 38 10.03 -8.70 -11.22
N LEU A 39 10.33 -9.11 -9.98
CA LEU A 39 11.13 -10.29 -9.69
C LEU A 39 10.35 -11.61 -9.76
N LEU A 40 9.03 -11.55 -9.92
CA LEU A 40 8.22 -12.75 -9.93
C LEU A 40 8.44 -13.49 -11.26
N GLN A 41 8.97 -14.69 -11.15
CA GLN A 41 9.15 -15.61 -12.27
C GLN A 41 8.58 -16.97 -11.92
N MET A 42 8.16 -17.70 -12.94
CA MET A 42 7.69 -19.07 -12.78
C MET A 42 8.88 -20.02 -12.87
N GLU A 43 9.03 -20.87 -11.87
CA GLU A 43 10.04 -21.92 -11.87
C GLU A 43 9.58 -23.13 -12.69
N GLU A 44 10.50 -23.94 -13.21
CA GLU A 44 10.16 -25.11 -14.05
C GLU A 44 9.26 -26.14 -13.33
N THR A 45 9.31 -26.17 -12.00
CA THR A 45 8.54 -27.07 -11.15
C THR A 45 7.25 -26.44 -10.63
N ASP A 46 7.04 -25.14 -10.82
CA ASP A 46 5.84 -24.45 -10.35
C ASP A 46 4.63 -24.93 -11.17
N LYS A 47 3.49 -25.14 -10.50
CA LYS A 47 2.22 -25.30 -11.21
C LYS A 47 1.71 -23.93 -11.66
N VAL A 48 1.13 -23.88 -12.86
CA VAL A 48 0.50 -22.66 -13.40
C VAL A 48 -0.50 -22.05 -12.42
N SER A 49 -1.29 -22.87 -11.73
CA SER A 49 -2.26 -22.41 -10.72
C SER A 49 -1.59 -21.73 -9.52
N GLU A 50 -0.45 -22.25 -9.07
CA GLU A 50 0.29 -21.70 -7.93
C GLU A 50 0.95 -20.37 -8.32
N TYR A 51 1.56 -20.31 -9.51
CA TYR A 51 2.11 -19.07 -10.05
C TYR A 51 1.04 -17.99 -10.22
N PHE A 52 -0.12 -18.36 -10.79
CA PHE A 52 -1.25 -17.45 -10.95
C PHE A 52 -1.76 -16.90 -9.61
N ASN A 53 -1.81 -17.73 -8.57
CA ASN A 53 -2.17 -17.29 -7.22
C ASN A 53 -1.15 -16.30 -6.63
N LYS A 54 0.15 -16.49 -6.88
CA LYS A 54 1.21 -15.55 -6.47
C LYS A 54 1.00 -14.17 -7.13
N VAL A 55 0.79 -14.16 -8.45
CA VAL A 55 0.47 -12.95 -9.23
C VAL A 55 -0.76 -12.25 -8.66
N LEU A 56 -1.87 -12.98 -8.51
CA LEU A 56 -3.14 -12.44 -8.02
C LEU A 56 -2.98 -11.82 -6.62
N THR A 57 -2.22 -12.46 -5.74
CA THR A 57 -1.96 -11.97 -4.39
C THR A 57 -1.24 -10.62 -4.41
N ILE A 58 -0.16 -10.51 -5.18
CA ILE A 58 0.63 -9.28 -5.26
C ILE A 58 -0.21 -8.15 -5.88
N THR A 59 -0.93 -8.41 -6.97
CA THR A 59 -1.79 -7.40 -7.62
C THR A 59 -2.92 -6.92 -6.69
N ASN A 60 -3.51 -7.81 -5.90
CA ASN A 60 -4.54 -7.42 -4.94
C ASN A 60 -3.96 -6.57 -3.78
N GLN A 61 -2.75 -6.89 -3.32
CA GLN A 61 -2.07 -6.08 -2.31
C GLN A 61 -1.70 -4.69 -2.84
N MET A 62 -1.32 -4.56 -4.12
CA MET A 62 -1.07 -3.27 -4.77
C MET A 62 -2.33 -2.41 -4.82
N LYS A 63 -3.46 -2.98 -5.27
CA LYS A 63 -4.77 -2.31 -5.27
C LYS A 63 -5.14 -1.79 -3.90
N GLY A 64 -4.92 -2.58 -2.85
CA GLY A 64 -5.15 -2.18 -1.46
C GLY A 64 -4.23 -1.07 -0.93
N CYS A 65 -3.09 -0.81 -1.57
CA CYS A 65 -2.17 0.27 -1.19
C CYS A 65 -2.56 1.63 -1.78
N GLY A 66 -3.64 1.72 -2.56
CA GLY A 66 -4.08 2.98 -3.15
C GLY A 66 -3.77 3.14 -4.63
N ASP A 67 -3.57 2.04 -5.38
CA ASP A 67 -4.18 1.99 -6.72
C ASP A 67 -5.71 1.89 -6.53
N SER A 68 -6.29 2.89 -5.85
CA SER A 68 -7.62 3.30 -6.23
C SER A 68 -7.46 3.73 -7.68
N ILE A 69 -8.18 3.09 -8.58
CA ILE A 69 -8.73 3.82 -9.71
C ILE A 69 -9.51 4.95 -9.02
N THR A 70 -8.84 6.07 -8.76
CA THR A 70 -9.54 7.31 -8.57
C THR A 70 -10.23 7.48 -9.91
N VAL A 71 -11.55 7.38 -9.88
CA VAL A 71 -12.40 7.93 -10.94
C VAL A 71 -12.25 9.46 -10.81
N ASP A 72 -11.03 9.95 -11.03
CA ASP A 72 -10.74 11.32 -11.37
C ASP A 72 -10.70 11.31 -12.89
N ASP A 73 -11.88 11.31 -13.48
CA ASP A 73 -12.19 11.77 -14.84
C ASP A 73 -13.69 11.56 -15.07
N TYR A 74 -14.53 12.35 -14.38
CA TYR A 74 -15.81 12.92 -14.84
C TYR A 74 -16.26 14.06 -13.91
#